data_AF-A0A0S4R1L5-F1
#
_entry.id   AF-A0A0S4R1L5-F1
#
_cell.length_a   1.000
_cell.length_b   1.000
_cell.length_c   1.000
_cell.angle_alpha   90.00
_cell.angle_beta   90.00
_cell.angle_gamma   90.00
#
_symmetry.space_group_name_H-M   'P 1'
#
loop_
_entity.id
_entity.type
_entity.pdbx_description
1 polymer ?
#
loop_
_entity_poly.entity_id
_entity_poly.type
_entity_poly.pdbx_seq_one_letter_code
_entity_poly.pdbx_strand_id
1 'polypeptide(L)'
;MLIRRGAVLLVLGMAALGVLATPAFADDKFGSALCTQNPYPGCELFAGDNGGVPLPDEGSVPSGGGRAASPAPGDRALDAPSLPIADCAYARSDFQPPAPGLQAVAYSSPAAGGLVVRPAAFRPSELSVRPVASQPGQGAGAWYVYRCTSGGEQDALYRAPVWIPDAAAGPAPDPEALAEQARSQLRLSSPPIVMNPSVDQLVGLPTWLWLDAAGWNQVAATAAAGGVSVTAVAKPVQVTWSLGDGGTVTCTGPGTPFPDGANPKNASPDCGYTYRRRSLDTPGGTFAVTATVRWDVTWAGAGQAGAFPGLTTVSTTAARVIDVPALTTGGG
;
A
#
# COMPACT_ATOMS: atom_id res chain seq x y z
N MET A 1 54.99 -61.83 -17.92
CA MET A 1 55.42 -60.48 -18.31
C MET A 1 54.66 -59.48 -17.45
N LEU A 2 55.40 -58.68 -16.67
CA LEU A 2 55.01 -57.47 -15.93
C LEU A 2 54.05 -56.56 -16.76
N ILE A 3 53.14 -55.70 -16.27
CA ILE A 3 53.00 -54.92 -15.02
C ILE A 3 51.63 -54.17 -15.09
N ARG A 4 50.93 -54.04 -13.94
CA ARG A 4 50.19 -52.84 -13.39
C ARG A 4 49.21 -52.04 -14.28
N ARG A 5 48.09 -51.44 -13.85
CA ARG A 5 47.53 -50.99 -12.56
C ARG A 5 46.09 -50.53 -12.91
N GLY A 6 45.07 -50.80 -12.11
CA GLY A 6 44.56 -49.81 -11.18
C GLY A 6 43.08 -50.06 -10.87
N ALA A 7 42.78 -50.27 -9.59
CA ALA A 7 41.46 -50.48 -9.03
C ALA A 7 41.09 -49.26 -8.17
N VAL A 8 39.83 -48.79 -8.23
CA VAL A 8 39.11 -47.95 -7.23
C VAL A 8 37.61 -48.06 -7.61
N LEU A 9 36.76 -48.83 -6.88
CA LEU A 9 35.82 -48.40 -5.81
C LEU A 9 34.76 -47.38 -6.31
N LEU A 10 33.48 -47.36 -5.91
CA LEU A 10 32.78 -47.80 -4.71
C LEU A 10 31.25 -47.69 -4.96
N VAL A 11 30.51 -48.48 -4.19
CA VAL A 11 29.05 -48.54 -3.98
C VAL A 11 28.39 -47.17 -3.78
N LEU A 12 27.20 -46.94 -4.34
CA LEU A 12 26.22 -45.97 -3.83
C LEU A 12 24.80 -46.36 -4.24
N GLY A 13 24.00 -46.76 -3.25
CA GLY A 13 22.57 -46.98 -3.39
C GLY A 13 21.88 -46.83 -2.04
N MET A 14 21.39 -45.62 -1.73
CA MET A 14 20.06 -45.36 -1.17
C MET A 14 19.85 -43.90 -0.73
N ALA A 15 18.61 -43.44 -1.02
CA ALA A 15 17.76 -42.50 -0.28
C ALA A 15 18.05 -40.99 -0.30
N ALA A 16 17.10 -40.22 -0.88
CA ALA A 16 16.27 -39.26 -0.14
C ALA A 16 15.17 -38.64 -1.05
N LEU A 17 13.90 -38.97 -0.77
CA LEU A 17 12.73 -38.21 -1.21
C LEU A 17 12.63 -36.97 -0.31
N GLY A 18 13.11 -35.82 -0.80
CA GLY A 18 12.90 -34.51 -0.17
C GLY A 18 11.77 -33.78 -0.88
N VAL A 19 10.67 -33.53 -0.18
CA VAL A 19 9.63 -32.58 -0.59
C VAL A 19 10.27 -31.19 -0.60
N LEU A 20 10.58 -30.68 -1.79
CA LEU A 20 10.95 -29.28 -1.97
C LEU A 20 9.67 -28.46 -1.83
N ALA A 21 9.42 -27.92 -0.64
CA ALA A 21 8.58 -26.74 -0.52
C ALA A 21 9.35 -25.57 -1.14
N THR A 22 9.13 -25.33 -2.43
CA THR A 22 9.61 -24.11 -3.08
C THR A 22 8.91 -22.92 -2.43
N PRO A 23 9.63 -21.86 -2.03
CA PRO A 23 8.98 -20.63 -1.61
C PRO A 23 8.13 -20.13 -2.79
N ALA A 24 6.85 -19.85 -2.53
CA ALA A 24 5.98 -19.20 -3.51
C ALA A 24 6.52 -17.78 -3.74
N PHE A 25 7.16 -17.57 -4.89
CA PHE A 25 7.44 -16.24 -5.39
C PHE A 25 6.15 -15.69 -6.02
N ALA A 26 5.87 -14.41 -5.81
CA ALA A 26 4.63 -13.72 -6.19
C ALA A 26 4.45 -13.53 -7.72
N ASP A 27 5.09 -14.37 -8.54
CA ASP A 27 4.91 -14.50 -9.98
C ASP A 27 4.74 -15.99 -10.31
N ASP A 28 3.61 -16.56 -9.88
CA ASP A 28 3.26 -17.94 -10.15
C ASP A 28 1.80 -18.08 -10.60
N LYS A 29 1.38 -19.32 -10.83
CA LYS A 29 0.02 -19.64 -11.28
C LYS A 29 -1.08 -19.19 -10.29
N PHE A 30 -0.70 -18.83 -9.07
CA PHE A 30 -1.63 -18.49 -7.98
C PHE A 30 -1.68 -16.99 -7.69
N GLY A 31 -0.69 -16.22 -8.11
CA GLY A 31 -0.79 -14.76 -8.16
C GLY A 31 0.36 -14.08 -8.89
N SER A 32 0.10 -12.86 -9.36
CA SER A 32 1.11 -11.96 -9.93
C SER A 32 1.11 -10.62 -9.21
N ALA A 33 2.30 -10.01 -9.11
CA ALA A 33 2.49 -8.69 -8.54
C ALA A 33 3.08 -7.74 -9.59
N LEU A 34 2.25 -6.88 -10.18
CA LEU A 34 2.69 -5.91 -11.18
C LEU A 34 3.09 -4.59 -10.49
N CYS A 35 4.39 -4.43 -10.24
CA CYS A 35 4.97 -3.24 -9.61
C CYS A 35 5.57 -2.24 -10.62
N THR A 36 5.56 -2.55 -11.92
CA THR A 36 6.13 -1.69 -12.98
C THR A 36 5.12 -0.66 -13.51
N GLN A 37 4.07 -0.38 -12.75
CA GLN A 37 3.03 0.51 -13.19
C GLN A 37 3.50 1.96 -13.19
N ASN A 38 3.27 2.61 -14.32
CA ASN A 38 3.57 4.00 -14.54
C ASN A 38 2.34 4.61 -15.21
N PRO A 39 1.77 5.70 -14.68
CA PRO A 39 2.34 6.62 -13.69
C PRO A 39 2.05 6.30 -12.21
N TYR A 40 1.36 5.19 -11.90
CA TYR A 40 1.00 4.80 -10.53
C TYR A 40 1.98 3.77 -9.98
N PRO A 41 2.94 4.13 -9.12
CA PRO A 41 3.98 3.20 -8.66
C PRO A 41 3.50 2.26 -7.53
N GLY A 42 2.25 1.78 -7.62
CA GLY A 42 1.71 0.73 -6.75
C GLY A 42 1.98 -0.67 -7.32
N CYS A 43 2.01 -1.67 -6.45
CA CYS A 43 1.95 -3.07 -6.87
C CYS A 43 0.49 -3.52 -6.86
N GLU A 44 -0.06 -3.83 -8.03
CA GLU A 44 -1.34 -4.53 -8.09
C GLU A 44 -1.10 -6.03 -7.88
N LEU A 45 -1.87 -6.60 -6.95
CA LEU A 45 -1.84 -8.02 -6.64
C LEU A 45 -3.02 -8.70 -7.32
N PHE A 46 -2.74 -9.68 -8.17
CA PHE A 46 -3.74 -10.53 -8.79
C PHE A 46 -3.70 -11.89 -8.13
N ALA A 47 -4.87 -12.43 -7.78
CA ALA A 47 -4.99 -13.80 -7.29
C ALA A 47 -5.94 -14.54 -8.24
N GLY A 48 -5.37 -15.42 -9.06
CA GLY A 48 -6.12 -16.26 -10.00
C GLY A 48 -6.46 -15.61 -11.34
N ASP A 49 -6.20 -16.41 -12.36
CA ASP A 49 -6.48 -16.32 -13.80
C ASP A 49 -5.72 -15.30 -14.66
N ASN A 50 -5.30 -15.81 -15.82
CA ASN A 50 -4.25 -15.28 -16.66
C ASN A 50 -4.68 -13.98 -17.37
N GLY A 51 -4.46 -12.82 -16.74
CA GLY A 51 -4.30 -11.53 -17.44
C GLY A 51 -5.44 -11.09 -18.38
N GLY A 52 -6.66 -11.59 -18.20
CA GLY A 52 -7.83 -11.19 -18.96
C GLY A 52 -8.73 -10.28 -18.12
N VAL A 53 -8.92 -9.03 -18.57
CA VAL A 53 -9.84 -8.06 -17.93
C VAL A 53 -11.28 -8.56 -18.07
N PRO A 54 -12.04 -8.84 -16.99
CA PRO A 54 -13.47 -9.14 -17.11
C PRO A 54 -14.26 -7.82 -17.10
N LEU A 55 -15.09 -7.63 -18.14
CA LEU A 55 -16.15 -6.61 -18.16
C LEU A 55 -17.21 -6.91 -17.08
N PRO A 56 -17.88 -5.90 -16.51
CA PRO A 56 -18.91 -6.12 -15.50
C PRO A 56 -20.19 -6.63 -16.17
N ASP A 57 -20.58 -7.87 -15.89
CA ASP A 57 -21.92 -8.38 -16.17
C ASP A 57 -22.78 -8.30 -14.91
N GLU A 58 -23.96 -7.70 -15.04
CA GLU A 58 -24.96 -7.59 -13.99
C GLU A 58 -25.55 -8.96 -13.65
N GLY A 59 -25.62 -9.26 -12.35
CA GLY A 59 -26.72 -10.05 -11.78
C GLY A 59 -26.65 -11.56 -11.91
N SER A 60 -26.16 -12.23 -10.86
CA SER A 60 -26.89 -13.35 -10.24
C SER A 60 -26.20 -13.80 -8.94
N VAL A 61 -26.96 -13.76 -7.85
CA VAL A 61 -26.55 -14.21 -6.51
C VAL A 61 -26.47 -15.74 -6.49
N PRO A 62 -25.36 -16.37 -6.07
CA PRO A 62 -25.34 -17.81 -5.83
C PRO A 62 -25.97 -18.13 -4.47
N SER A 63 -27.03 -18.93 -4.51
CA SER A 63 -27.50 -19.72 -3.37
C SER A 63 -26.58 -20.95 -3.23
N GLY A 64 -25.84 -21.04 -2.13
CA GLY A 64 -24.97 -22.17 -1.83
C GLY A 64 -24.67 -22.24 -0.34
N GLY A 65 -25.39 -23.11 0.37
CA GLY A 65 -25.29 -23.28 1.82
C GLY A 65 -23.94 -23.85 2.27
N GLY A 66 -23.15 -23.02 2.94
CA GLY A 66 -22.02 -23.44 3.78
C GLY A 66 -22.35 -23.15 5.24
N ARG A 67 -22.28 -24.17 6.09
CA ARG A 67 -22.43 -24.03 7.55
C ARG A 67 -21.34 -23.10 8.08
N ALA A 68 -21.73 -21.91 8.54
CA ALA A 68 -20.86 -21.05 9.31
C ALA A 68 -20.57 -21.72 10.67
N ALA A 69 -19.30 -22.03 10.91
CA ALA A 69 -18.82 -22.39 12.23
C ALA A 69 -19.09 -21.22 13.18
N SER A 70 -19.71 -21.51 14.32
CA SER A 70 -20.00 -20.54 15.37
C SER A 70 -18.70 -19.89 15.88
N PRO A 71 -18.69 -18.57 16.17
CA PRO A 71 -17.56 -17.93 16.82
C PRO A 71 -17.32 -18.52 18.21
N ALA A 72 -16.06 -18.50 18.65
CA ALA A 72 -15.65 -18.97 19.98
C ALA A 72 -16.42 -18.24 21.11
N PRO A 73 -16.72 -18.90 22.25
CA PRO A 73 -17.58 -18.35 23.29
C PRO A 73 -16.90 -17.18 24.01
N GLY A 74 -17.29 -15.96 23.65
CA GLY A 74 -17.41 -14.87 24.60
C GLY A 74 -18.88 -14.83 25.03
N ASP A 75 -19.16 -15.35 26.22
CA ASP A 75 -20.53 -15.58 26.71
C ASP A 75 -21.35 -14.29 26.74
N ARG A 76 -22.41 -14.22 25.91
CA ARG A 76 -23.51 -13.26 26.06
C ARG A 76 -24.75 -14.03 26.47
N ALA A 77 -25.19 -13.85 27.71
CA ALA A 77 -26.49 -14.31 28.17
C ALA A 77 -27.58 -13.47 27.46
N LEU A 78 -28.45 -14.13 26.69
CA LEU A 78 -29.55 -13.53 25.93
C LEU A 78 -30.90 -13.76 26.61
N ASP A 79 -31.03 -13.59 27.93
CA ASP A 79 -32.34 -13.56 28.58
C ASP A 79 -32.38 -12.57 29.76
N ALA A 80 -33.48 -11.83 29.85
CA ALA A 80 -33.81 -10.89 30.92
C ALA A 80 -34.64 -11.58 32.04
N PRO A 81 -34.65 -11.08 33.30
CA PRO A 81 -34.16 -9.77 33.71
C PRO A 81 -32.64 -9.79 33.81
N SER A 82 -32.02 -8.82 33.13
CA SER A 82 -30.58 -8.59 33.14
C SER A 82 -30.10 -8.47 34.59
N LEU A 83 -29.53 -9.56 35.13
CA LEU A 83 -28.56 -9.41 36.21
C LEU A 83 -27.52 -8.40 35.70
N PRO A 84 -27.11 -7.40 36.50
CA PRO A 84 -26.09 -6.45 36.08
C PRO A 84 -24.86 -7.27 35.66
N ILE A 85 -24.60 -7.32 34.35
CA ILE A 85 -23.46 -8.05 33.80
C ILE A 85 -22.22 -7.45 34.44
N ALA A 86 -21.38 -8.30 35.04
CA ALA A 86 -20.18 -7.82 35.69
C ALA A 86 -19.20 -7.28 34.64
N ASP A 87 -18.85 -6.00 34.76
CA ASP A 87 -17.84 -5.35 33.94
C ASP A 87 -16.48 -5.82 34.41
N CYS A 88 -15.86 -6.71 33.63
CA CYS A 88 -14.60 -7.33 33.97
C CYS A 88 -13.44 -6.76 33.15
N ALA A 89 -12.40 -6.29 33.82
CA ALA A 89 -11.19 -5.77 33.17
C ALA A 89 -9.92 -6.04 34.00
N TYR A 90 -8.77 -6.07 33.33
CA TYR A 90 -7.48 -5.98 34.00
C TYR A 90 -7.22 -4.55 34.45
N ALA A 91 -7.16 -4.34 35.77
CA ALA A 91 -6.82 -3.05 36.37
C ALA A 91 -5.37 -3.07 36.85
N ARG A 92 -4.65 -1.96 36.64
CA ARG A 92 -3.29 -1.78 37.15
C ARG A 92 -3.29 -1.91 38.68
N SER A 93 -2.30 -2.61 39.22
CA SER A 93 -2.13 -2.85 40.65
C SER A 93 -0.74 -2.43 41.10
N ASP A 94 -0.67 -1.95 42.33
CA ASP A 94 0.50 -1.68 43.14
C ASP A 94 1.07 -2.95 43.82
N PHE A 95 0.62 -4.13 43.41
CA PHE A 95 1.10 -5.40 43.94
C PHE A 95 2.63 -5.49 43.79
N GLN A 96 3.30 -5.77 44.89
CA GLN A 96 4.72 -6.10 44.90
C GLN A 96 4.87 -7.55 45.36
N PRO A 97 5.49 -8.44 44.56
CA PRO A 97 5.69 -9.81 44.98
C PRO A 97 6.53 -9.83 46.26
N PRO A 98 6.18 -10.67 47.26
CA PRO A 98 7.03 -10.86 48.43
C PRO A 98 8.42 -11.34 48.01
N ALA A 99 9.43 -11.00 48.81
CA ALA A 99 10.80 -11.50 48.64
C ALA A 99 10.79 -13.04 48.47
N PRO A 100 11.74 -13.63 47.72
CA PRO A 100 11.68 -15.04 47.35
C PRO A 100 11.42 -15.95 48.56
N GLY A 101 10.25 -16.61 48.53
CA GLY A 101 9.75 -17.50 49.57
C GLY A 101 8.26 -17.77 49.36
N LEU A 102 7.86 -19.03 49.30
CA LEU A 102 6.43 -19.39 49.32
C LEU A 102 5.87 -19.06 50.71
N GLN A 103 4.95 -18.10 50.80
CA GLN A 103 4.29 -17.77 52.05
C GLN A 103 2.89 -18.41 52.05
N ALA A 104 2.67 -19.39 52.92
CA ALA A 104 1.37 -20.01 53.08
C ALA A 104 0.43 -19.03 53.81
N VAL A 105 -0.68 -18.67 53.18
CA VAL A 105 -1.73 -17.86 53.81
C VAL A 105 -2.90 -18.79 54.13
N ALA A 106 -3.26 -18.87 55.41
CA ALA A 106 -4.45 -19.57 55.87
C ALA A 106 -5.47 -18.52 56.36
N TYR A 107 -6.72 -18.64 55.91
CA TYR A 107 -7.83 -17.83 56.39
C TYR A 107 -8.68 -18.65 57.35
N SER A 108 -8.98 -18.09 58.53
CA SER A 108 -10.00 -18.58 59.43
C SER A 108 -11.13 -17.56 59.52
N SER A 109 -12.39 -18.02 59.51
CA SER A 109 -13.53 -17.12 59.67
C SER A 109 -13.51 -16.51 61.08
N PRO A 110 -13.71 -15.19 61.23
CA PRO A 110 -13.78 -14.55 62.55
C PRO A 110 -14.94 -15.12 63.38
N ALA A 111 -14.69 -15.36 64.67
CA ALA A 111 -15.67 -15.98 65.57
C ALA A 111 -16.85 -15.04 65.94
N ALA A 112 -16.68 -13.71 65.81
CA ALA A 112 -17.76 -12.74 65.99
C ALA A 112 -17.45 -11.42 65.27
N GLY A 113 -18.43 -10.89 64.53
CA GLY A 113 -18.46 -9.51 64.03
C GLY A 113 -17.28 -9.10 63.14
N GLY A 114 -17.36 -9.37 61.83
CA GLY A 114 -16.41 -8.90 60.82
C GLY A 114 -16.88 -9.24 59.40
N LEU A 115 -16.19 -8.73 58.38
CA LEU A 115 -16.43 -9.06 56.98
C LEU A 115 -16.40 -10.60 56.80
N VAL A 116 -17.54 -11.18 56.43
CA VAL A 116 -17.68 -12.61 56.16
C VAL A 116 -17.56 -12.83 54.66
N VAL A 117 -16.48 -13.47 54.22
CA VAL A 117 -16.37 -13.97 52.84
C VAL A 117 -17.21 -15.24 52.74
N ARG A 118 -18.37 -15.17 52.08
CA ARG A 118 -19.18 -16.36 51.76
C ARG A 118 -18.85 -16.84 50.35
N PRO A 119 -18.21 -18.01 50.18
CA PRO A 119 -18.02 -18.58 48.84
C PRO A 119 -19.37 -19.01 48.25
N ALA A 120 -19.64 -18.62 47.00
CA ALA A 120 -20.89 -18.93 46.30
C ALA A 120 -21.07 -20.43 45.97
N ALA A 121 -19.99 -21.23 46.03
CA ALA A 121 -20.04 -22.68 45.91
C ALA A 121 -18.91 -23.33 46.72
N PHE A 122 -19.23 -24.35 47.51
CA PHE A 122 -18.26 -25.21 48.19
C PHE A 122 -18.22 -26.56 47.46
N ARG A 123 -17.11 -26.89 46.81
CA ARG A 123 -16.80 -28.27 46.43
C ARG A 123 -15.56 -28.70 47.21
N PRO A 124 -15.59 -29.84 47.92
CA PRO A 124 -14.38 -30.37 48.52
C PRO A 124 -13.42 -30.75 47.38
N SER A 125 -12.33 -30.01 47.26
CA SER A 125 -11.21 -30.32 46.37
C SER A 125 -9.94 -30.42 47.21
N GLU A 126 -9.01 -31.27 46.79
CA GLU A 126 -7.66 -31.29 47.37
C GLU A 126 -7.01 -29.90 47.25
N LEU A 127 -6.16 -29.55 48.23
CA LEU A 127 -5.41 -28.31 48.28
C LEU A 127 -4.54 -28.16 47.02
N SER A 128 -5.08 -27.45 46.03
CA SER A 128 -4.38 -27.13 44.78
C SER A 128 -3.49 -25.91 45.02
N VAL A 129 -2.22 -26.13 45.36
CA VAL A 129 -1.19 -25.09 45.29
C VAL A 129 -0.78 -24.92 43.83
N ARG A 130 -1.36 -23.93 43.14
CA ARG A 130 -0.86 -23.48 41.85
C ARG A 130 0.00 -22.24 42.08
N PRO A 131 1.22 -22.13 41.51
CA PRO A 131 1.91 -20.85 41.48
C PRO A 131 1.07 -19.90 40.63
N VAL A 132 0.47 -18.89 41.26
CA VAL A 132 -0.52 -18.04 40.58
C VAL A 132 0.12 -16.76 40.05
N ALA A 133 1.30 -16.35 40.53
CA ALA A 133 2.00 -15.18 39.99
C ALA A 133 2.89 -15.59 38.80
N SER A 134 2.60 -15.03 37.62
CA SER A 134 3.59 -14.92 36.55
C SER A 134 4.81 -14.18 37.12
N GLN A 135 6.04 -14.68 36.95
CA GLN A 135 7.21 -13.92 37.39
C GLN A 135 7.26 -12.56 36.67
N PRO A 136 7.69 -11.48 37.35
CA PRO A 136 7.96 -10.23 36.65
C PRO A 136 8.97 -10.51 35.53
N GLY A 137 8.61 -10.15 34.30
CA GLY A 137 9.54 -10.24 33.18
C GLY A 137 10.77 -9.36 33.45
N GLN A 138 11.91 -9.65 32.83
CA GLN A 138 13.17 -8.91 33.03
C GLN A 138 13.17 -7.46 32.48
N GLY A 139 12.01 -6.83 32.26
CA GLY A 139 11.88 -5.53 31.60
C GLY A 139 10.84 -4.61 32.26
N ALA A 140 10.69 -3.41 31.73
CA ALA A 140 9.64 -2.47 32.15
C ALA A 140 8.24 -3.07 31.93
N GLY A 141 7.32 -2.75 32.82
CA GLY A 141 5.96 -3.29 32.81
C GLY A 141 5.23 -2.95 34.11
N ALA A 142 4.04 -3.51 34.28
CA ALA A 142 3.26 -3.34 35.48
C ALA A 142 2.45 -4.57 35.86
N TRP A 143 2.07 -4.65 37.13
CA TRP A 143 1.16 -5.66 37.63
C TRP A 143 -0.28 -5.28 37.34
N TYR A 144 -1.06 -6.27 36.92
CA TYR A 144 -2.48 -6.13 36.66
C TYR A 144 -3.25 -7.22 37.41
N VAL A 145 -4.40 -6.84 37.97
CA VAL A 145 -5.34 -7.76 38.61
C VAL A 145 -6.65 -7.70 37.84
N TYR A 146 -7.22 -8.88 37.58
CA TYR A 146 -8.53 -8.97 36.95
C TYR A 146 -9.61 -8.61 37.97
N ARG A 147 -10.41 -7.58 37.68
CA ARG A 147 -11.50 -7.11 38.52
C ARG A 147 -12.79 -7.16 37.74
N CYS A 148 -13.84 -7.70 38.36
CA CYS A 148 -15.20 -7.64 37.86
C CYS A 148 -16.06 -6.82 38.83
N THR A 149 -16.88 -5.92 38.30
CA THR A 149 -17.81 -5.10 39.09
C THR A 149 -19.22 -5.23 38.56
N SER A 150 -20.21 -5.46 39.42
CA SER A 150 -21.63 -5.48 39.06
C SER A 150 -22.46 -4.81 40.14
N GLY A 151 -23.18 -3.74 39.81
CA GLY A 151 -24.19 -3.16 40.72
C GLY A 151 -23.68 -2.77 42.11
N GLY A 152 -22.44 -2.29 42.24
CA GLY A 152 -21.84 -1.92 43.53
C GLY A 152 -21.15 -3.08 44.27
N GLU A 153 -21.25 -4.30 43.76
CA GLU A 153 -20.49 -5.46 44.25
C GLU A 153 -19.17 -5.61 43.48
N GLN A 154 -18.10 -5.97 44.19
CA GLN A 154 -16.79 -6.29 43.63
C GLN A 154 -16.54 -7.79 43.77
N ASP A 155 -16.00 -8.39 42.72
CA ASP A 155 -15.65 -9.81 42.73
C ASP A 155 -14.67 -10.15 43.85
N ALA A 156 -15.00 -11.19 44.63
CA ALA A 156 -14.18 -11.72 45.71
C ALA A 156 -13.27 -12.87 45.24
N LEU A 157 -13.39 -13.33 43.98
CA LEU A 157 -12.49 -14.31 43.40
C LEU A 157 -11.11 -13.69 43.20
N TYR A 158 -10.23 -13.98 44.14
CA TYR A 158 -8.82 -13.65 44.03
C TYR A 158 -8.20 -14.44 42.87
N ARG A 159 -8.02 -13.77 41.73
CA ARG A 159 -7.11 -14.20 40.66
C ARG A 159 -5.78 -13.50 40.91
N ALA A 160 -4.67 -14.22 40.77
CA ALA A 160 -3.41 -13.59 41.09
C ALA A 160 -3.03 -12.50 40.08
N PRO A 161 -2.25 -11.53 40.55
CA PRO A 161 -1.64 -10.52 39.70
C PRO A 161 -0.85 -11.16 38.55
N VAL A 162 -1.04 -10.60 37.35
CA VAL A 162 -0.27 -10.94 36.15
C VAL A 162 0.64 -9.77 35.82
N TRP A 163 1.90 -10.07 35.49
CA TRP A 163 2.85 -9.09 34.98
C TRP A 163 2.63 -8.91 33.49
N ILE A 164 2.36 -7.68 33.05
CA ILE A 164 2.29 -7.34 31.63
C ILE A 164 3.49 -6.44 31.32
N PRO A 165 4.44 -6.89 30.47
CA PRO A 165 5.55 -6.04 30.04
C PRO A 165 5.03 -4.87 29.21
N ASP A 166 5.66 -3.71 29.33
CA ASP A 166 5.41 -2.61 28.41
C ASP A 166 5.74 -3.06 26.99
N ALA A 167 4.95 -2.62 26.01
CA ALA A 167 5.26 -2.89 24.61
C ALA A 167 6.66 -2.31 24.31
N ALA A 168 7.61 -3.17 23.95
CA ALA A 168 8.89 -2.69 23.47
C ALA A 168 8.63 -1.79 22.26
N ALA A 169 9.27 -0.62 22.20
CA ALA A 169 9.31 0.15 20.98
C ALA A 169 9.85 -0.79 19.89
N GLY A 170 9.01 -1.09 18.89
CA GLY A 170 9.43 -1.88 17.75
C GLY A 170 10.67 -1.24 17.09
N PRO A 171 11.42 -1.98 16.27
CA PRO A 171 12.50 -1.39 15.50
C PRO A 171 11.99 -0.15 14.77
N ALA A 172 12.79 0.93 14.80
CA ALA A 172 12.44 2.17 14.11
C ALA A 172 12.11 1.85 12.64
N PRO A 173 11.04 2.42 12.07
CA PRO A 173 10.70 2.19 10.68
C PRO A 173 11.85 2.63 9.78
N ASP A 174 12.15 1.83 8.77
CA ASP A 174 13.12 2.17 7.74
C ASP A 174 12.62 3.36 6.91
N PRO A 175 13.34 4.50 6.88
CA PRO A 175 12.94 5.67 6.11
C PRO A 175 12.89 5.41 4.61
N GLU A 176 13.71 4.50 4.07
CA GLU A 176 13.67 4.18 2.64
C GLU A 176 12.41 3.39 2.28
N ALA A 177 11.99 2.45 3.13
CA ALA A 177 10.70 1.77 2.99
C ALA A 177 9.52 2.76 3.07
N LEU A 178 9.56 3.73 3.99
CA LEU A 178 8.57 4.80 4.05
C LEU A 178 8.61 5.70 2.81
N ALA A 179 9.79 5.94 2.22
CA ALA A 179 9.92 6.70 0.98
C ALA A 179 9.26 5.99 -0.21
N GLU A 180 9.46 4.68 -0.35
CA GLU A 180 8.79 3.88 -1.39
C GLU A 180 7.27 3.84 -1.17
N GLN A 181 6.83 3.73 0.10
CA GLN A 181 5.41 3.83 0.41
C GLN A 181 4.84 5.22 0.03
N ALA A 182 5.52 6.30 0.38
CA ALA A 182 5.12 7.65 -0.01
C ALA A 182 5.09 7.82 -1.53
N ARG A 183 6.08 7.26 -2.25
CA ARG A 183 6.11 7.25 -3.71
C ARG A 183 4.91 6.52 -4.30
N SER A 184 4.55 5.34 -3.78
CA SER A 184 3.37 4.55 -4.21
C SER A 184 2.03 5.31 -4.08
N GLN A 185 1.99 6.30 -3.19
CA GLN A 185 0.82 7.15 -2.94
C GLN A 185 0.77 8.39 -3.83
N LEU A 186 1.82 8.66 -4.63
CA LEU A 186 1.78 9.74 -5.61
C LEU A 186 0.67 9.48 -6.63
N ARG A 187 -0.08 10.53 -6.96
CA ARG A 187 -1.16 10.52 -7.94
C ARG A 187 -0.86 11.58 -8.99
N LEU A 188 -0.17 11.16 -10.05
CA LEU A 188 0.18 12.04 -11.16
C LEU A 188 -0.95 12.01 -12.18
N SER A 189 -1.51 13.17 -12.49
CA SER A 189 -2.46 13.32 -13.60
C SER A 189 -1.70 13.54 -14.91
N SER A 190 -2.25 12.99 -16.00
CA SER A 190 -1.79 13.30 -17.35
C SER A 190 -2.33 14.67 -17.77
N PRO A 191 -1.47 15.68 -18.04
CA PRO A 191 -1.94 17.02 -18.40
C PRO A 191 -2.62 17.02 -19.78
N PRO A 192 -3.80 17.65 -19.95
CA PRO A 192 -4.43 17.79 -21.26
C PRO A 192 -3.51 18.47 -22.29
N ILE A 193 -3.53 17.95 -23.52
CA ILE A 193 -2.83 18.54 -24.67
C ILE A 193 -3.67 19.67 -25.26
N VAL A 194 -3.02 20.82 -25.51
CA VAL A 194 -3.62 21.94 -26.22
C VAL A 194 -2.73 22.31 -27.41
N MET A 195 -3.36 22.66 -28.53
CA MET A 195 -2.68 23.03 -29.77
C MET A 195 -3.31 24.29 -30.37
N ASN A 196 -2.48 25.08 -31.07
CA ASN A 196 -2.94 26.14 -31.96
C ASN A 196 -2.35 25.95 -33.36
N PRO A 197 -3.16 25.98 -34.45
CA PRO A 197 -4.63 26.09 -34.47
C PRO A 197 -5.35 24.98 -33.70
N SER A 198 -6.59 25.21 -33.24
CA SER A 198 -7.29 24.26 -32.36
C SER A 198 -8.14 23.20 -33.08
N VAL A 199 -8.48 23.44 -34.36
CA VAL A 199 -9.36 22.56 -35.15
C VAL A 199 -8.55 21.74 -36.15
N ASP A 200 -8.13 22.36 -37.25
CA ASP A 200 -7.29 21.75 -38.27
C ASP A 200 -5.90 22.38 -38.23
N GLN A 201 -4.87 21.55 -38.14
CA GLN A 201 -3.50 21.96 -38.38
C GLN A 201 -3.28 22.13 -39.89
N LEU A 202 -2.38 23.02 -40.27
CA LEU A 202 -2.07 23.27 -41.67
C LEU A 202 -0.63 22.86 -41.99
N VAL A 203 -0.45 22.17 -43.12
CA VAL A 203 0.88 21.86 -43.64
C VAL A 203 1.66 23.15 -43.88
N GLY A 204 2.86 23.23 -43.33
CA GLY A 204 3.74 24.40 -43.46
C GLY A 204 3.43 25.58 -42.55
N LEU A 205 2.35 25.54 -41.76
CA LEU A 205 2.08 26.53 -40.71
C LEU A 205 2.65 26.04 -39.37
N PRO A 206 3.28 26.92 -38.56
CA PRO A 206 3.68 26.57 -37.21
C PRO A 206 2.48 26.20 -36.32
N THR A 207 2.51 24.98 -35.80
CA THR A 207 1.64 24.50 -34.73
C THR A 207 2.29 24.82 -33.39
N TRP A 208 1.58 25.51 -32.51
CA TRP A 208 1.98 25.73 -31.11
C TRP A 208 1.45 24.59 -30.25
N LEU A 209 2.27 24.11 -29.32
CA LEU A 209 1.97 22.96 -28.47
C LEU A 209 2.16 23.35 -27.02
N TRP A 210 1.16 23.10 -26.17
CA TRP A 210 1.35 23.23 -24.72
C TRP A 210 0.46 22.26 -23.96
N LEU A 211 0.82 22.03 -22.70
CA LEU A 211 0.01 21.29 -21.75
C LEU A 211 -0.77 22.27 -20.88
N ASP A 212 -1.98 21.88 -20.48
CA ASP A 212 -2.75 22.65 -19.50
C ASP A 212 -1.94 22.79 -18.19
N ALA A 213 -1.78 24.03 -17.72
CA ALA A 213 -1.02 24.35 -16.53
C ALA A 213 -1.60 23.69 -15.26
N ALA A 214 -2.89 23.35 -15.23
CA ALA A 214 -3.50 22.62 -14.13
C ALA A 214 -2.87 21.22 -13.94
N GLY A 215 -2.37 20.61 -15.01
CA GLY A 215 -1.65 19.33 -14.95
C GLY A 215 -0.14 19.46 -14.71
N TRP A 216 0.45 20.66 -14.83
CA TRP A 216 1.89 20.88 -14.70
C TRP A 216 2.26 21.43 -13.31
N ASN A 217 1.94 20.66 -12.26
CA ASN A 217 2.20 21.07 -10.88
C ASN A 217 2.98 19.99 -10.12
N GLN A 218 3.73 20.41 -9.10
CA GLN A 218 4.38 19.46 -8.20
C GLN A 218 3.34 18.70 -7.37
N VAL A 219 3.52 17.39 -7.25
CA VAL A 219 2.66 16.51 -6.44
C VAL A 219 3.49 15.92 -5.30
N ALA A 220 2.93 15.85 -4.10
CA ALA A 220 3.59 15.27 -2.94
C ALA A 220 2.70 14.25 -2.24
N ALA A 221 3.31 13.25 -1.61
CA ALA A 221 2.65 12.27 -0.78
C ALA A 221 3.54 11.93 0.43
N THR A 222 2.92 11.60 1.56
CA THR A 222 3.61 11.38 2.83
C THR A 222 3.19 10.06 3.43
N ALA A 223 4.18 9.23 3.81
CA ALA A 223 3.98 8.04 4.60
C ALA A 223 4.55 8.23 6.01
N ALA A 224 3.90 7.65 7.01
CA ALA A 224 4.32 7.75 8.40
C ALA A 224 4.10 6.42 9.14
N ALA A 225 5.06 6.08 10.00
CA ALA A 225 4.99 4.94 10.91
C ALA A 225 5.85 5.24 12.14
N GLY A 226 5.48 4.72 13.32
CA GLY A 226 6.32 4.80 14.52
C GLY A 226 6.75 6.22 14.92
N GLY A 227 5.93 7.25 14.63
CA GLY A 227 6.26 8.66 14.91
C GLY A 227 7.24 9.32 13.93
N VAL A 228 7.64 8.60 12.87
CA VAL A 228 8.50 9.09 11.79
C VAL A 228 7.65 9.30 10.53
N SER A 229 7.95 10.35 9.75
CA SER A 229 7.30 10.62 8.47
C SER A 229 8.31 10.91 7.36
N VAL A 230 8.02 10.43 6.16
CA VAL A 230 8.78 10.69 4.94
C VAL A 230 7.85 11.19 3.85
N THR A 231 8.27 12.25 3.16
CA THR A 231 7.51 12.87 2.07
C THR A 231 8.23 12.67 0.74
N ALA A 232 7.54 12.09 -0.23
CA ALA A 232 7.97 12.00 -1.62
C ALA A 232 7.32 13.13 -2.44
N VAL A 233 8.08 13.70 -3.37
CA VAL A 233 7.72 14.86 -4.18
C VAL A 233 8.07 14.57 -5.64
N ALA A 234 7.07 14.63 -6.52
CA ALA A 234 7.22 14.51 -7.95
C ALA A 234 7.04 15.88 -8.63
N LYS A 235 8.04 16.30 -9.40
CA LYS A 235 8.04 17.56 -10.14
C LYS A 235 8.11 17.30 -11.65
N PRO A 236 7.23 17.91 -12.46
CA PRO A 236 7.31 17.78 -13.91
C PRO A 236 8.47 18.64 -14.43
N VAL A 237 9.29 18.07 -15.31
CA VAL A 237 10.55 18.71 -15.75
C VAL A 237 10.67 18.84 -17.26
N GLN A 238 10.02 17.96 -18.03
CA GLN A 238 10.15 17.92 -19.48
C GLN A 238 8.94 17.26 -20.13
N VAL A 239 8.56 17.70 -21.31
CA VAL A 239 7.59 17.01 -22.17
C VAL A 239 8.23 16.63 -23.49
N THR A 240 8.01 15.39 -23.92
CA THR A 240 8.38 14.90 -25.25
C THR A 240 7.12 14.65 -26.06
N TRP A 241 7.02 15.29 -27.20
CA TRP A 241 5.92 15.19 -28.14
C TRP A 241 6.29 14.23 -29.27
N SER A 242 5.40 13.28 -29.57
CA SER A 242 5.35 12.54 -30.82
C SER A 242 4.15 13.03 -31.61
N LEU A 243 4.36 13.52 -32.83
CA LEU A 243 3.32 14.23 -33.60
C LEU A 243 2.57 13.31 -34.58
N GLY A 244 2.89 12.01 -34.58
CA GLY A 244 2.20 10.99 -35.38
C GLY A 244 2.57 10.97 -36.87
N ASP A 245 3.22 12.02 -37.40
CA ASP A 245 3.83 12.03 -38.73
C ASP A 245 5.31 11.60 -38.71
N GLY A 246 5.78 11.01 -37.61
CA GLY A 246 7.18 10.66 -37.36
C GLY A 246 8.02 11.80 -36.79
N GLY A 247 7.48 13.02 -36.69
CA GLY A 247 8.13 14.13 -36.00
C GLY A 247 8.08 14.00 -34.48
N THR A 248 9.14 14.46 -33.83
CA THR A 248 9.22 14.57 -32.36
C THR A 248 9.75 15.94 -31.94
N VAL A 249 9.23 16.47 -30.84
CA VAL A 249 9.68 17.74 -30.22
C VAL A 249 9.88 17.53 -28.73
N THR A 250 10.95 18.05 -28.15
CA THR A 250 11.16 18.00 -26.71
C THR A 250 11.21 19.41 -26.16
N CYS A 251 10.43 19.68 -25.11
CA CYS A 251 10.39 20.97 -24.47
C CYS A 251 10.72 20.90 -22.98
N THR A 252 11.41 21.94 -22.51
CA THR A 252 11.60 22.19 -21.09
C THR A 252 10.43 23.03 -20.57
N GLY A 253 9.54 22.43 -19.78
CA GLY A 253 8.31 23.07 -19.31
C GLY A 253 7.06 22.64 -20.10
N PRO A 254 5.87 23.18 -19.75
CA PRO A 254 4.61 22.77 -20.34
C PRO A 254 4.37 23.32 -21.76
N GLY A 255 5.19 24.28 -22.22
CA GLY A 255 4.95 25.05 -23.45
C GLY A 255 4.20 26.36 -23.20
N THR A 256 4.26 27.26 -24.18
CA THR A 256 3.64 28.59 -24.11
C THR A 256 2.31 28.62 -24.86
N PRO A 257 1.20 29.04 -24.23
CA PRO A 257 -0.07 29.25 -24.90
C PRO A 257 0.04 30.29 -26.02
N PHE A 258 -0.65 30.06 -27.14
CA PHE A 258 -0.71 31.03 -28.24
C PHE A 258 -1.41 32.32 -27.77
N PRO A 259 -0.78 33.51 -27.86
CA PRO A 259 -1.39 34.75 -27.42
C PRO A 259 -2.52 35.22 -28.34
N ASP A 260 -3.58 35.79 -27.77
CA ASP A 260 -4.68 36.38 -28.55
C ASP A 260 -4.16 37.47 -29.50
N GLY A 261 -4.56 37.38 -30.77
CA GLY A 261 -4.16 38.34 -31.81
C GLY A 261 -2.71 38.23 -32.28
N ALA A 262 -1.93 37.24 -31.80
CA ALA A 262 -0.59 36.99 -32.33
C ALA A 262 -0.64 36.58 -33.81
N ASN A 263 0.45 36.86 -34.55
CA ASN A 263 0.55 36.45 -35.95
C ASN A 263 0.65 34.93 -36.04
N PRO A 264 -0.27 34.22 -36.72
CA PRO A 264 -0.25 32.75 -36.83
C PRO A 264 1.01 32.19 -37.50
N LYS A 265 1.78 33.01 -38.23
CA LYS A 265 3.04 32.61 -38.85
C LYS A 265 4.22 32.60 -37.87
N ASN A 266 4.06 33.16 -36.68
CA ASN A 266 5.12 33.14 -35.67
C ASN A 266 5.24 31.72 -35.10
N ALA A 267 6.48 31.25 -34.98
CA ALA A 267 6.75 30.00 -34.26
C ALA A 267 6.62 30.21 -32.75
N SER A 268 6.24 29.15 -32.04
CA SER A 268 6.27 29.12 -30.58
C SER A 268 7.68 29.39 -30.06
N PRO A 269 7.83 30.16 -28.97
CA PRO A 269 9.15 30.44 -28.39
C PRO A 269 9.79 29.20 -27.74
N ASP A 270 9.01 28.19 -27.36
CA ASP A 270 9.47 27.02 -26.61
C ASP A 270 9.04 25.68 -27.23
N CYS A 271 7.76 25.54 -27.57
CA CYS A 271 7.11 24.32 -28.00
C CYS A 271 6.30 24.53 -29.26
N GLY A 272 6.90 24.23 -30.40
CA GLY A 272 6.22 24.28 -31.69
C GLY A 272 6.70 23.20 -32.64
N TYR A 273 5.83 22.86 -33.58
CA TYR A 273 6.11 21.91 -34.65
C TYR A 273 5.54 22.44 -35.98
N THR A 274 6.05 21.98 -37.11
CA THR A 274 5.48 22.31 -38.43
C THR A 274 5.33 21.05 -39.25
N TYR A 275 4.08 20.64 -39.44
CA TYR A 275 3.77 19.47 -40.24
C TYR A 275 4.19 19.67 -41.69
N ARG A 276 4.77 18.63 -42.28
CA ARG A 276 5.18 18.59 -43.69
C ARG A 276 4.26 17.75 -44.57
N ARG A 277 3.36 16.98 -43.94
CA ARG A 277 2.45 16.06 -44.61
C ARG A 277 1.05 16.23 -44.03
N ARG A 278 0.05 16.02 -44.88
CA ARG A 278 -1.36 15.98 -44.47
C ARG A 278 -1.67 14.63 -43.81
N SER A 279 -2.64 14.62 -42.90
CA SER A 279 -3.01 13.41 -42.17
C SER A 279 -4.00 12.52 -42.92
N LEU A 280 -4.65 13.04 -43.98
CA LEU A 280 -5.65 12.30 -44.77
C LEU A 280 -5.07 11.04 -45.45
N ASP A 281 -3.75 10.99 -45.68
CA ASP A 281 -3.09 9.82 -46.28
C ASP A 281 -2.73 8.73 -45.23
N THR A 282 -3.05 8.95 -43.94
CA THR A 282 -2.80 8.03 -42.82
C THR A 282 -4.10 7.30 -42.43
N PRO A 283 -4.03 6.02 -41.97
CA PRO A 283 -5.19 5.33 -41.43
C PRO A 283 -5.92 6.17 -40.35
N GLY A 284 -7.23 6.36 -40.51
CA GLY A 284 -8.02 7.20 -39.61
C GLY A 284 -7.99 8.71 -39.91
N GLY A 285 -7.28 9.14 -40.96
CA GLY A 285 -7.29 10.52 -41.47
C GLY A 285 -6.72 11.58 -40.51
N THR A 286 -6.06 11.15 -39.44
CA THR A 286 -5.51 12.00 -38.36
C THR A 286 -4.15 11.45 -37.92
N PHE A 287 -3.31 12.32 -37.36
CA PHE A 287 -2.10 11.90 -36.66
C PHE A 287 -2.36 11.76 -35.17
N ALA A 288 -1.88 10.67 -34.57
CA ALA A 288 -1.91 10.48 -33.14
C ALA A 288 -0.79 11.31 -32.49
N VAL A 289 -1.18 12.38 -31.80
CA VAL A 289 -0.27 13.23 -31.05
C VAL A 289 -0.17 12.70 -29.63
N THR A 290 1.05 12.41 -29.17
CA THR A 290 1.34 11.90 -27.84
C THR A 290 2.28 12.86 -27.12
N ALA A 291 1.92 13.27 -25.90
CA ALA A 291 2.77 14.02 -25.00
C ALA A 291 3.19 13.13 -23.84
N THR A 292 4.50 12.91 -23.69
CA THR A 292 5.10 12.15 -22.60
C THR A 292 5.79 13.12 -21.64
N VAL A 293 5.23 13.28 -20.45
CA VAL A 293 5.79 14.16 -19.41
C VAL A 293 6.72 13.34 -18.52
N ARG A 294 7.94 13.83 -18.31
CA ARG A 294 8.91 13.28 -17.36
C ARG A 294 8.81 14.00 -16.03
N TRP A 295 8.79 13.23 -14.95
CA TRP A 295 8.69 13.69 -13.58
C TRP A 295 9.94 13.28 -12.81
N ASP A 296 10.62 14.23 -12.19
CA ASP A 296 11.70 13.95 -11.25
C ASP A 296 11.09 13.74 -9.86
N VAL A 297 11.46 12.64 -9.20
CA VAL A 297 10.91 12.27 -7.89
C VAL A 297 12.01 12.27 -6.84
N THR A 298 11.84 13.09 -5.80
CA THR A 298 12.73 13.16 -4.64
C THR A 298 11.96 12.90 -3.36
N TRP A 299 12.66 12.53 -2.30
CA TRP A 299 12.04 12.36 -0.99
C TRP A 299 12.94 12.87 0.13
N ALA A 300 12.31 13.26 1.24
CA ALA A 300 13.01 13.65 2.46
C ALA A 300 12.16 13.29 3.70
N GLY A 301 12.84 12.89 4.77
CA GLY A 301 12.23 12.55 6.05
C GLY A 301 13.18 11.78 6.95
N ALA A 302 12.89 11.76 8.25
CA ALA A 302 13.71 11.06 9.24
C ALA A 302 15.21 11.45 9.27
N GLY A 303 15.56 12.67 8.82
CA GLY A 303 16.95 13.12 8.69
C GLY A 303 17.70 12.58 7.46
N GLN A 304 17.00 11.90 6.56
CA GLN A 304 17.53 11.38 5.30
C GLN A 304 16.80 11.99 4.10
N ALA A 305 17.41 11.90 2.93
CA ALA A 305 16.84 12.31 1.66
C ALA A 305 17.39 11.45 0.53
N GLY A 306 16.64 11.36 -0.57
CA GLY A 306 17.03 10.58 -1.74
C GLY A 306 16.24 10.97 -2.99
N ALA A 307 16.52 10.25 -4.07
CA ALA A 307 15.83 10.40 -5.35
C ALA A 307 15.43 9.02 -5.89
N PHE A 308 14.29 8.97 -6.54
CA PHE A 308 13.82 7.78 -7.25
C PHE A 308 14.04 7.94 -8.76
N PRO A 309 14.01 6.83 -9.52
CA PRO A 309 13.86 6.90 -10.97
C PRO A 309 12.66 7.77 -11.34
N GLY A 310 12.82 8.59 -12.37
CA GLY A 310 11.76 9.48 -12.82
C GLY A 310 10.52 8.70 -13.25
N LEU A 311 9.35 9.30 -13.02
CA LEU A 311 8.06 8.77 -13.50
C LEU A 311 7.70 9.44 -14.82
N THR A 312 6.78 8.82 -15.58
CA THR A 312 6.25 9.42 -16.81
C THR A 312 4.73 9.38 -16.87
N THR A 313 4.10 10.47 -17.29
CA THR A 313 2.67 10.46 -17.64
C THR A 313 2.52 10.65 -19.15
N VAL A 314 1.45 10.09 -19.71
CA VAL A 314 1.18 10.15 -21.14
C VAL A 314 -0.20 10.72 -21.39
N SER A 315 -0.28 11.66 -22.32
CA SER A 315 -1.52 12.20 -22.88
C SER A 315 -1.53 11.95 -24.38
N THR A 316 -2.70 11.69 -24.93
CA THR A 316 -2.88 11.48 -26.37
C THR A 316 -4.05 12.29 -26.90
N THR A 317 -3.91 12.83 -28.10
CA THR A 317 -5.00 13.46 -28.86
C THR A 317 -4.83 13.18 -30.35
N ALA A 318 -5.86 13.47 -31.15
CA ALA A 318 -5.80 13.35 -32.60
C ALA A 318 -5.68 14.73 -33.24
N ALA A 319 -4.74 14.89 -34.17
CA ALA A 319 -4.59 16.09 -34.98
C ALA A 319 -4.99 15.81 -36.43
N ARG A 320 -5.96 16.56 -36.94
CA ARG A 320 -6.23 16.61 -38.38
C ARG A 320 -5.33 17.65 -39.02
N VAL A 321 -4.54 17.24 -40.01
CA VAL A 321 -3.61 18.12 -40.74
C VAL A 321 -4.03 18.16 -42.20
N ILE A 322 -4.33 19.34 -42.71
CA ILE A 322 -4.74 19.56 -44.09
C ILE A 322 -3.75 20.46 -44.82
N ASP A 323 -3.66 20.27 -46.13
CA ASP A 323 -3.03 21.23 -47.04
C ASP A 323 -4.09 22.17 -47.63
N VAL A 324 -3.75 23.45 -47.76
CA VAL A 324 -4.62 24.41 -48.47
C VAL A 324 -4.06 24.55 -49.89
N PRO A 325 -4.75 24.02 -50.92
CA PRO A 325 -4.30 24.20 -52.30
C PRO A 325 -4.39 25.68 -52.67
N ALA A 326 -3.34 26.20 -53.30
CA ALA A 326 -3.40 27.53 -53.89
C ALA A 326 -4.33 27.50 -55.09
N LEU A 327 -5.37 28.36 -55.08
CA LEU A 327 -6.19 28.61 -56.26
C LEU A 327 -5.35 29.38 -57.28
N THR A 328 -4.94 28.70 -58.35
CA THR A 328 -4.36 29.36 -59.53
C THR A 328 -5.48 29.98 -60.34
N THR A 329 -5.76 31.27 -60.11
CA THR A 329 -6.59 32.07 -61.03
C THR A 329 -5.75 32.45 -62.25
N GLY A 330 -5.50 31.48 -63.13
CA GLY A 330 -4.83 31.67 -64.40
C GLY A 330 -5.69 31.09 -65.53
N GLY A 331 -6.83 31.73 -65.80
CA GLY A 331 -7.58 31.49 -67.02
C GLY A 331 -6.89 32.22 -68.18
N GLY A 332 -6.55 31.46 -69.23
CA GLY A 332 -5.98 31.98 -70.48
C GLY A 332 -6.99 32.63 -71.40
#